data_AF-A0A2E6Q2R7-F1
#
_entry.id   AF-A0A2E6Q2R7-F1
#
_cell.length_a   1.000
_cell.length_b   1.000
_cell.length_c   1.000
_cell.angle_alpha   90.00
_cell.angle_beta   90.00
_cell.angle_gamma   90.00
#
_symmetry.space_group_name_H-M   'P 1'
#
loop_
_entity.id
_entity.type
_entity.pdbx_description
1 polymer ?
#
loop_
_entity_poly.entity_id
_entity_poly.type
_entity_poly.pdbx_seq_one_letter_code
_entity_poly.pdbx_strand_id
1 'polypeptide(L)'
;MPATPIAPAERTKNIKYAVRDVLALADEAKARGLDLLHLNIGDPNIYGFSPPAAVAEAAIRAIHDNLNGYAPSDGTTAALSAIREDAEARGTKAIQHIAITSGCSEAIEIALSALVNA
;
A
#
# COMPACT_ATOMS: atom_id res chain seq x y z
N MET A 1 39.53 -18.13 0.05
CA MET A 1 39.08 -17.54 -1.23
C MET A 1 38.14 -16.39 -0.91
N PRO A 2 38.25 -15.22 -1.55
CA PRO A 2 37.24 -14.17 -1.36
C PRO A 2 35.88 -14.67 -1.87
N ALA A 3 34.80 -14.39 -1.14
CA ALA A 3 33.46 -14.81 -1.51
C ALA A 3 33.00 -14.09 -2.79
N THR A 4 32.32 -14.82 -3.68
CA THR A 4 31.72 -14.25 -4.87
C THR A 4 30.65 -13.23 -4.46
N PRO A 5 30.67 -11.99 -4.99
CA PRO A 5 29.64 -11.00 -4.70
C PRO A 5 28.26 -11.48 -5.16
N ILE A 6 27.24 -11.32 -4.31
CA ILE A 6 25.85 -11.60 -4.67
C ILE A 6 25.32 -10.41 -5.46
N ALA A 7 25.10 -10.58 -6.76
CA ALA A 7 24.53 -9.55 -7.61
C ALA A 7 23.00 -9.50 -7.51
N PRO A 8 22.37 -8.30 -7.44
CA PRO A 8 20.93 -8.17 -7.56
C PRO A 8 20.41 -8.66 -8.92
N ALA A 9 19.13 -9.04 -8.97
CA ALA A 9 18.49 -9.47 -10.22
C ALA A 9 18.47 -8.35 -11.27
N GLU A 10 18.69 -8.68 -12.54
CA GLU A 10 18.80 -7.69 -13.63
C GLU A 10 17.60 -6.74 -13.70
N ARG A 11 16.38 -7.28 -13.50
CA ARG A 11 15.12 -6.53 -13.53
C ARG A 11 15.03 -5.41 -12.49
N THR A 12 15.85 -5.43 -11.44
CA THR A 12 15.82 -4.40 -10.40
C THR A 12 16.73 -3.21 -10.71
N LYS A 13 17.64 -3.31 -11.69
CA LYS A 13 18.64 -2.26 -11.98
C LYS A 13 18.04 -0.90 -12.34
N ASN A 14 16.84 -0.88 -12.91
CA ASN A 14 16.18 0.33 -13.38
C ASN A 14 15.03 0.80 -12.47
N ILE A 15 14.83 0.17 -11.31
CA ILE A 15 13.81 0.62 -10.34
C ILE A 15 14.32 1.88 -9.64
N LYS A 16 13.54 2.97 -9.69
CA LYS A 16 13.86 4.26 -9.06
C LYS A 16 12.70 4.73 -8.19
N TYR A 17 13.00 5.39 -7.08
CA TYR A 17 11.97 5.89 -6.15
C TYR A 17 12.29 7.29 -5.60
N ALA A 18 12.18 8.27 -6.49
CA ALA A 18 12.58 9.66 -6.24
C ALA A 18 11.97 10.31 -4.99
N VAL A 19 10.78 9.87 -4.57
CA VAL A 19 10.07 10.41 -3.39
C VAL A 19 10.87 10.20 -2.10
N ARG A 20 11.65 9.12 -1.99
CA ARG A 20 12.50 8.85 -0.81
C ARG A 20 13.96 9.22 -1.03
N ASP A 21 14.42 9.38 -2.27
CA ASP A 21 15.79 9.79 -2.57
C ASP A 21 16.12 11.17 -1.98
N VAL A 22 15.12 12.05 -1.86
CA VAL A 22 15.28 13.38 -1.22
C VAL A 22 15.50 13.33 0.30
N LEU A 23 15.28 12.18 0.95
CA LEU A 23 15.45 12.05 2.40
C LEU A 23 16.93 12.19 2.81
N ALA A 24 17.86 11.70 1.99
CA ALA A 24 19.29 11.86 2.27
C ALA A 24 19.70 13.34 2.35
N LEU A 25 19.20 14.17 1.42
CA LEU A 25 19.43 15.62 1.43
C LEU A 25 18.73 16.30 2.61
N ALA A 26 17.54 15.82 2.99
CA ALA A 26 16.83 16.30 4.17
C ALA A 26 17.61 16.00 5.47
N ASP A 27 18.19 14.81 5.59
CA ASP A 27 19.00 14.41 6.74
C ASP A 27 20.27 15.27 6.86
N GLU A 28 20.96 15.54 5.74
CA GLU A 28 22.08 16.47 5.70
C GLU A 28 21.68 17.90 6.11
N ALA A 29 20.54 18.38 5.60
CA ALA A 29 20.02 19.70 5.95
C ALA A 29 19.69 19.81 7.44
N LYS A 30 19.08 18.77 8.01
CA LYS A 30 18.78 18.66 9.44
C LYS A 30 20.06 18.61 10.29
N ALA A 31 21.08 17.87 9.85
CA ALA A 31 22.38 17.81 10.53
C ALA A 31 23.09 19.17 10.60
N ARG A 32 22.82 20.07 9.64
CA ARG A 32 23.28 21.47 9.65
C ARG A 32 22.42 22.39 10.54
N GLY A 33 21.42 21.86 11.24
CA GLY A 33 20.54 22.61 12.12
C GLY A 33 19.42 23.37 11.41
N LEU A 34 19.12 23.05 10.14
CA LEU A 34 17.99 23.65 9.43
C LEU A 34 16.69 22.99 9.90
N ASP A 35 15.68 23.82 10.15
CA ASP A 35 14.31 23.36 10.36
C ASP A 35 13.66 23.05 9.02
N LEU A 36 13.04 21.88 8.91
CA LEU A 36 12.51 21.36 7.65
C LEU A 36 11.02 21.10 7.76
N LEU A 37 10.26 21.71 6.86
CA LEU A 37 8.86 21.37 6.65
C LEU A 37 8.78 20.22 5.63
N HIS A 38 8.43 19.04 6.11
CA HIS A 38 8.23 17.88 5.25
C HIS A 38 6.88 18.00 4.53
N LEU A 39 6.90 18.08 3.19
CA LEU A 39 5.70 18.12 2.33
C LEU A 39 5.77 17.06 1.21
N ASN A 40 6.66 16.08 1.35
CA ASN A 40 6.98 15.09 0.33
C ASN A 40 6.26 13.74 0.51
N ILE A 41 5.88 13.38 1.74
CA ILE A 41 5.19 12.13 2.05
C ILE A 41 3.72 12.42 2.33
N GLY A 42 2.82 11.82 1.55
CA GLY A 42 1.38 11.87 1.74
C GLY A 42 0.86 10.93 2.83
N ASP A 43 1.54 10.88 3.99
CA ASP A 43 1.05 10.15 5.16
C ASP A 43 0.16 11.11 5.98
N PRO A 44 -1.16 10.90 6.02
CA PRO A 44 -2.05 11.82 6.73
C PRO A 44 -1.87 11.75 8.26
N ASN A 45 -1.40 10.62 8.81
CA ASN A 45 -1.31 10.43 10.27
C ASN A 45 -0.32 11.39 10.93
N ILE A 46 0.81 11.69 10.27
CA ILE A 46 1.82 12.62 10.79
C ILE A 46 1.31 14.08 10.82
N TYR A 47 0.18 14.36 10.16
CA TYR A 47 -0.47 15.68 10.12
C TYR A 47 -1.79 15.71 10.92
N GLY A 48 -1.97 14.79 11.87
CA GLY A 48 -3.09 14.80 12.81
C GLY A 48 -4.41 14.26 12.27
N PHE A 49 -4.40 13.62 11.10
CA PHE A 49 -5.55 12.85 10.63
C PHE A 49 -5.54 11.47 11.28
N SER A 50 -6.72 10.88 11.43
CA SER A 50 -6.89 9.53 11.93
C SER A 50 -8.05 8.86 11.20
N PRO A 51 -8.07 7.52 11.12
CA PRO A 51 -9.22 6.80 10.59
C PRO A 51 -10.49 7.16 11.37
N PRO A 52 -11.68 7.20 10.72
CA PRO A 52 -12.93 7.37 11.44
C PRO A 52 -13.09 6.31 12.54
N ALA A 53 -13.59 6.71 13.70
CA ALA A 53 -13.71 5.82 14.87
C ALA A 53 -14.45 4.50 14.54
N ALA A 54 -15.51 4.57 13.73
CA ALA A 54 -16.25 3.39 13.32
C ALA A 54 -15.40 2.33 12.60
N VAL A 55 -14.40 2.75 11.81
CA VAL A 55 -13.46 1.86 11.10
C VAL A 55 -12.50 1.21 12.08
N ALA A 56 -11.90 2.01 12.98
CA ALA A 56 -10.99 1.51 14.00
C ALA A 56 -11.69 0.50 14.93
N GLU A 57 -12.88 0.83 15.41
CA GLU A 57 -13.68 -0.03 16.27
C GLU A 57 -14.11 -1.34 15.57
N ALA A 58 -14.42 -1.29 14.27
CA ALA A 58 -14.72 -2.50 13.51
C ALA A 58 -13.50 -3.44 13.39
N ALA A 59 -12.31 -2.89 13.17
CA ALA A 59 -11.07 -3.67 13.15
C ALA A 59 -10.76 -4.29 14.52
N ILE A 60 -10.91 -3.52 15.61
CA ILE A 60 -10.72 -4.00 16.99
C ILE A 60 -11.70 -5.13 17.31
N ARG A 61 -12.99 -4.96 16.96
CA ARG A 61 -14.00 -6.01 17.15
C ARG A 61 -13.66 -7.28 16.38
N ALA A 62 -13.24 -7.18 15.12
CA ALA A 62 -12.87 -8.34 14.32
C ALA A 62 -11.75 -9.17 14.98
N ILE A 63 -10.77 -8.51 15.61
CA ILE A 63 -9.71 -9.17 16.37
C ILE A 63 -10.29 -9.92 17.58
N HIS A 64 -11.16 -9.27 18.37
CA HIS A 64 -11.79 -9.86 19.55
C HIS A 64 -12.75 -11.01 19.21
N ASP A 65 -13.44 -10.93 18.08
CA ASP A 65 -14.33 -11.97 17.56
C ASP A 65 -13.56 -13.15 16.91
N ASN A 66 -12.23 -13.13 17.01
CA ASN A 66 -11.32 -14.15 16.49
C ASN A 66 -11.36 -14.33 14.96
N LEU A 67 -11.63 -13.25 14.21
CA LEU A 67 -11.56 -13.23 12.74
C LEU A 67 -10.11 -13.07 12.26
N ASN A 68 -9.20 -13.86 12.83
CA ASN A 68 -7.75 -13.74 12.65
C ASN A 68 -7.17 -14.81 11.69
N GLY A 69 -8.01 -15.68 11.15
CA GLY A 69 -7.61 -16.73 10.21
C GLY A 69 -7.39 -16.21 8.79
N TYR A 70 -6.93 -17.09 7.91
CA TYR A 70 -6.85 -16.78 6.48
C TYR A 70 -8.25 -16.51 5.90
N ALA A 71 -8.38 -15.38 5.21
CA ALA A 71 -9.54 -15.08 4.38
C ALA A 71 -9.44 -15.82 3.03
N PRO A 72 -10.54 -15.94 2.27
CA PRO A 72 -10.47 -16.31 0.85
C PRO A 72 -9.54 -15.36 0.09
N SER A 73 -8.85 -15.86 -0.93
CA SER A 73 -7.82 -15.10 -1.66
C SER A 73 -8.31 -13.76 -2.21
N ASP A 74 -9.55 -13.71 -2.70
CA ASP A 74 -10.13 -12.48 -3.26
C ASP A 74 -10.64 -11.52 -2.17
N GLY A 75 -10.85 -12.02 -0.95
CA GLY A 75 -11.47 -11.29 0.15
C GLY A 75 -12.72 -11.97 0.71
N THR A 76 -13.23 -11.46 1.83
CA THR A 76 -14.46 -11.98 2.43
C THR A 76 -15.68 -11.57 1.64
N THR A 77 -16.73 -12.41 1.62
CA THR A 77 -17.99 -12.11 0.92
C THR A 77 -18.57 -10.75 1.31
N ALA A 78 -18.57 -10.43 2.61
CA ALA A 78 -19.07 -9.15 3.12
C ALA A 78 -18.28 -7.95 2.56
N ALA A 79 -16.95 -8.04 2.50
CA ALA A 79 -16.13 -6.96 1.95
C ALA A 79 -16.30 -6.82 0.43
N LEU A 80 -16.37 -7.94 -0.31
CA LEU A 80 -16.61 -7.93 -1.75
C LEU A 80 -17.98 -7.32 -2.11
N SER A 81 -19.02 -7.64 -1.35
CA SER A 81 -20.36 -7.05 -1.52
C SER A 81 -20.34 -5.54 -1.25
N ALA A 82 -19.70 -5.10 -0.16
CA ALA A 82 -19.61 -3.69 0.18
C ALA A 82 -18.85 -2.87 -0.88
N ILE A 83 -17.75 -3.41 -1.42
CA ILE A 83 -16.99 -2.77 -2.50
C ILE A 83 -17.83 -2.66 -3.79
N ARG A 84 -18.56 -3.72 -4.14
CA ARG A 84 -19.45 -3.71 -5.31
C ARG A 84 -20.51 -2.62 -5.19
N GLU A 85 -21.18 -2.55 -4.05
CA GLU A 85 -22.22 -1.57 -3.78
C GLU A 85 -21.69 -0.14 -3.88
N ASP A 86 -20.54 0.16 -3.25
CA ASP A 86 -19.91 1.49 -3.34
C ASP A 86 -19.48 1.83 -4.78
N ALA A 87 -18.90 0.86 -5.50
CA ALA A 87 -18.46 1.05 -6.88
C ALA A 87 -19.64 1.33 -7.83
N GLU A 88 -20.74 0.58 -7.70
CA GLU A 88 -21.97 0.76 -8.48
C GLU A 88 -22.65 2.09 -8.14
N ALA A 89 -22.71 2.47 -6.86
CA ALA A 89 -23.22 3.77 -6.41
C ALA A 89 -22.41 4.95 -6.98
N ARG A 90 -21.10 4.76 -7.21
CA ARG A 90 -20.22 5.71 -7.89
C ARG A 90 -20.30 5.65 -9.42
N GLY A 91 -21.13 4.79 -9.98
CA GLY A 91 -21.39 4.70 -11.42
C GLY A 91 -20.51 3.71 -12.18
N THR A 92 -19.75 2.85 -11.48
CA THR A 92 -19.02 1.75 -12.12
C THR A 92 -20.01 0.69 -12.58
N LYS A 93 -20.03 0.39 -13.87
CA LYS A 93 -20.96 -0.57 -14.47
C LYS A 93 -20.22 -1.83 -14.92
N ALA A 94 -20.94 -2.94 -15.00
CA ALA A 94 -20.45 -4.21 -15.54
C ALA A 94 -19.20 -4.77 -14.83
N ILE A 95 -19.13 -4.65 -13.49
CA ILE A 95 -18.02 -5.17 -12.68
C ILE A 95 -17.94 -6.70 -12.81
N GLN A 96 -16.90 -7.18 -13.49
CA GLN A 96 -16.66 -8.62 -13.74
C GLN A 96 -16.06 -9.34 -12.53
N HIS A 97 -15.13 -8.69 -11.82
CA HIS A 97 -14.39 -9.29 -10.71
C HIS A 97 -13.94 -8.21 -9.72
N ILE A 98 -13.79 -8.59 -8.45
CA ILE A 98 -13.31 -7.75 -7.36
C ILE A 98 -12.35 -8.60 -6.54
N ALA A 99 -11.17 -8.07 -6.25
CA ALA A 99 -10.20 -8.67 -5.34
C ALA A 99 -9.70 -7.62 -4.35
N ILE A 100 -9.44 -8.03 -3.12
CA ILE A 100 -8.85 -7.22 -2.06
C ILE A 100 -7.35 -7.52 -2.00
N THR A 101 -6.55 -6.47 -1.90
CA THR A 101 -5.09 -6.54 -1.84
C THR A 101 -4.56 -5.78 -0.63
N SER A 102 -3.30 -6.01 -0.32
CA SER A 102 -2.51 -5.32 0.71
C SER A 102 -2.15 -3.91 0.25
N GLY A 103 -3.14 -3.04 0.28
CA GLY A 103 -3.05 -1.69 -0.27
C GLY A 103 -3.01 -1.68 -1.81
N CYS A 104 -3.00 -0.49 -2.40
CA CYS A 104 -3.00 -0.30 -3.85
C CYS A 104 -1.70 -0.80 -4.52
N SER A 105 -0.57 -0.78 -3.80
CA SER A 105 0.72 -1.19 -4.32
C SER A 105 0.74 -2.65 -4.80
N GLU A 106 0.11 -3.56 -4.06
CA GLU A 106 0.02 -4.97 -4.47
C GLU A 106 -0.89 -5.16 -5.69
N ALA A 107 -2.02 -4.43 -5.77
CA ALA A 107 -2.88 -4.48 -6.96
C ALA A 107 -2.14 -4.04 -8.23
N ILE A 108 -1.31 -2.99 -8.14
CA ILE A 108 -0.48 -2.54 -9.26
C ILE A 108 0.54 -3.62 -9.63
N GLU A 109 1.19 -4.24 -8.64
CA GLU A 109 2.16 -5.30 -8.88
C GLU A 109 1.52 -6.49 -9.60
N ILE A 110 0.39 -7.00 -9.10
CA ILE A 110 -0.34 -8.11 -9.70
C ILE A 110 -0.74 -7.77 -11.14
N ALA A 111 -1.29 -6.58 -11.36
CA ALA A 111 -1.73 -6.15 -12.70
C ALA A 111 -0.58 -6.07 -13.69
N LEU A 112 0.57 -5.50 -13.28
CA LEU A 112 1.74 -5.39 -14.15
C LEU A 112 2.37 -6.76 -14.41
N SER A 113 2.52 -7.58 -13.37
CA SER A 113 3.10 -8.92 -13.49
C SER A 113 2.24 -9.87 -14.33
N ALA A 114 0.91 -9.72 -14.30
CA ALA A 114 0.01 -10.53 -15.11
C ALA A 114 -0.12 -10.07 -16.57
N LEU A 115 0.06 -8.78 -16.86
CA LEU A 115 -0.21 -8.20 -18.18
C LEU A 115 1.04 -7.87 -19.00
N VAL A 116 2.16 -7.53 -18.34
CA VAL A 116 3.36 -7.05 -19.02
C VAL A 116 4.38 -8.17 -19.15
N ASN A 117 4.87 -8.40 -20.38
CA ASN A 117 5.77 -9.50 -20.74
C ASN A 117 5.20 -10.89 -20.39
N ALA A 118 3.88 -11.04 -20.53
CA ALA A 118 3.19 -12.33 -20.51
C ALA A 118 3.49 -13.17 -21.76
#